data_AF-A0A4R9K6M1-F1
#
_entry.id   AF-A0A4R9K6M1-F1
#
_cell.length_a   1.000
_cell.length_b   1.000
_cell.length_c   1.000
_cell.angle_alpha   90.00
_cell.angle_beta   90.00
_cell.angle_gamma   90.00
#
_symmetry.space_group_name_H-M   'P 1'
#
loop_
_entity.id
_entity.type
_entity.pdbx_description
1 polymer ?
#
loop_
_entity_poly.entity_id
_entity_poly.type
_entity_poly.pdbx_seq_one_letter_code
_entity_poly.pdbx_strand_id
1 'polypeptide(L)'
;MRKFLYLILFLSMTFRFSDIGMFPNNSPLINNITDAMRFDIGTEPLFADSNSWGFVRQSATWARGNSNLMDQLIAGLKKAGYFSNSNPVTQTFTNVTLDGLGSTTIRIKLNQQASPISGITSTAYTGSKSFNHFLEISKTSNTTPSLQLFFDDPNTLLGNDGALIYYRIGDWNSAQFANVGSVITESYTANESSYGTKFQAYTWKNGPENASWPSDIGRVVLTEVDSGKQLCFRSVVRFKFSKLAEISPSQTTSLNNLKSVCGGSDQIYYGLAYMQKFDSPFYTTAKASISPLTSNGTFPETICNLSSSITGAKLSYGIFDVNGFVKDNLSASEVPSTYPSPTVGGTDFMSVDEAFSRTGIDSTSVLASGKPAARQYEYTSKNYLDSLTGTEGEKLAFKTGI
;
A
#
# COMPACT_ATOMS: atom_id res chain seq x y z
N MET A 1 25.91 -31.47 -4.80
CA MET A 1 25.19 -30.70 -5.84
C MET A 1 23.94 -30.02 -5.25
N ARG A 2 24.12 -29.21 -4.19
CA ARG A 2 23.06 -28.67 -3.32
C ARG A 2 23.26 -27.17 -3.00
N LYS A 3 24.20 -26.51 -3.71
CA LYS A 3 24.71 -25.17 -3.38
C LYS A 3 24.66 -24.17 -4.55
N PHE A 4 24.04 -24.52 -5.68
CA PHE A 4 24.05 -23.68 -6.89
C PHE A 4 22.75 -22.90 -7.13
N LEU A 5 21.78 -22.97 -6.21
CA LEU A 5 20.47 -22.34 -6.35
C LEU A 5 20.22 -21.17 -5.37
N TYR A 6 21.19 -20.87 -4.49
CA TYR A 6 20.97 -19.95 -3.35
C TYR A 6 22.05 -18.88 -3.14
N LEU A 7 23.00 -18.70 -4.06
CA LEU A 7 24.13 -17.81 -3.83
C LEU A 7 24.60 -17.18 -5.13
N ILE A 8 24.29 -15.89 -5.35
CA ILE A 8 25.04 -14.85 -6.07
C ILE A 8 24.10 -13.65 -6.29
N LEU A 9 24.62 -12.44 -6.05
CA LEU A 9 23.99 -11.09 -6.04
C LEU A 9 23.57 -10.69 -4.64
N PHE A 10 24.11 -9.62 -4.02
CA PHE A 10 25.17 -9.58 -2.99
C PHE A 10 25.93 -8.21 -2.81
N LEU A 11 25.44 -6.98 -3.11
CA LEU A 11 25.92 -5.70 -2.51
C LEU A 11 24.91 -4.51 -2.37
N SER A 12 24.81 -4.04 -1.11
CA SER A 12 24.87 -2.64 -0.59
C SER A 12 23.64 -1.69 -0.65
N MET A 13 23.01 -1.38 0.49
CA MET A 13 23.28 -0.30 1.47
C MET A 13 22.01 0.06 2.29
N THR A 14 22.21 0.35 3.57
CA THR A 14 21.22 0.73 4.59
C THR A 14 21.01 2.24 4.70
N PHE A 15 19.78 2.76 4.86
CA PHE A 15 19.50 4.11 5.44
C PHE A 15 18.15 4.13 6.19
N ARG A 16 18.15 4.39 7.51
CA ARG A 16 17.95 5.66 8.24
C ARG A 16 16.55 6.26 8.13
N PHE A 17 15.75 6.05 9.17
CA PHE A 17 14.62 6.91 9.53
C PHE A 17 15.18 8.24 10.04
N SER A 18 14.87 9.35 9.37
CA SER A 18 14.78 10.63 10.08
C SER A 18 13.33 10.78 10.50
N ASP A 19 13.04 10.53 11.78
CA ASP A 19 11.91 11.18 12.41
C ASP A 19 12.06 12.68 12.11
N ILE A 20 11.13 13.23 11.33
CA ILE A 20 11.07 14.67 11.14
C ILE A 20 10.78 15.23 12.53
N GLY A 21 11.81 15.88 13.09
CA GLY A 21 11.72 16.56 14.37
C GLY A 21 10.47 17.43 14.40
N MET A 22 9.78 17.38 15.54
CA MET A 22 8.57 18.16 15.83
C MET A 22 8.63 19.54 15.16
N PHE A 23 7.80 19.74 14.12
CA PHE A 23 7.78 21.01 13.38
C PHE A 23 7.56 22.18 14.35
N PRO A 24 8.36 23.26 14.28
CA PRO A 24 8.15 24.45 15.10
C PRO A 24 6.80 25.09 14.77
N ASN A 25 6.01 25.38 15.82
CA ASN A 25 4.76 26.13 15.68
C ASN A 25 5.08 27.53 15.11
N ASN A 26 4.33 27.97 14.09
CA ASN A 26 4.37 29.28 13.41
C ASN A 26 5.21 29.42 12.12
N SER A 27 5.60 28.33 11.46
CA SER A 27 6.18 28.42 10.11
C SER A 27 5.12 28.69 9.02
N PRO A 28 5.42 29.46 7.95
CA PRO A 28 4.54 29.64 6.80
C PRO A 28 4.08 28.30 6.21
N LEU A 29 2.85 28.25 5.67
CA LEU A 29 2.28 27.04 5.04
C LEU A 29 3.24 26.36 4.07
N ILE A 30 3.94 27.16 3.24
CA ILE A 30 4.89 26.66 2.24
C ILE A 30 5.99 25.84 2.91
N ASN A 31 6.51 26.30 4.05
CA ASN A 31 7.56 25.58 4.79
C ASN A 31 6.99 24.29 5.40
N ASN A 32 5.79 24.33 5.98
CA ASN A 32 5.15 23.13 6.57
C ASN A 32 4.77 22.07 5.53
N ILE A 33 4.30 22.47 4.33
CA ILE A 33 3.99 21.54 3.23
C ILE A 33 5.29 21.00 2.62
N THR A 34 6.30 21.84 2.40
CA THR A 34 7.59 21.40 1.84
C THR A 34 8.26 20.38 2.77
N ASP A 35 8.26 20.62 4.08
CA ASP A 35 8.83 19.71 5.06
C ASP A 35 7.99 18.43 5.24
N ALA A 36 6.66 18.49 5.04
CA ALA A 36 5.77 17.33 5.03
C ALA A 36 5.88 16.48 3.75
N MET A 37 6.40 17.05 2.66
CA MET A 37 6.51 16.40 1.35
C MET A 37 7.93 15.88 1.10
N ARG A 38 8.39 14.97 1.95
CA ARG A 38 9.52 14.08 1.62
C ARG A 38 9.00 12.68 1.30
N PHE A 39 8.82 12.42 0.01
CA PHE A 39 8.52 11.08 -0.50
C PHE A 39 9.81 10.25 -0.54
N ASP A 40 10.19 9.67 0.60
CA ASP A 40 11.18 8.59 0.64
C ASP A 40 10.50 7.29 0.19
N ILE A 41 10.23 7.19 -1.11
CA ILE A 41 9.70 5.96 -1.70
C ILE A 41 10.84 4.95 -1.70
N GLY A 42 10.70 3.90 -0.89
CA GLY A 42 11.71 2.86 -0.65
C GLY A 42 12.54 2.56 -1.90
N THR A 43 13.78 3.07 -1.89
CA THR A 43 14.69 3.07 -3.04
C THR A 43 15.46 1.77 -3.19
N GLU A 44 15.10 0.74 -2.44
CA GLU A 44 15.81 -0.53 -2.46
C GLU A 44 15.41 -1.35 -3.69
N PRO A 45 16.35 -1.97 -4.42
CA PRO A 45 16.02 -2.91 -5.47
C PRO A 45 15.02 -3.94 -4.94
N LEU A 46 13.99 -4.31 -5.71
CA LEU A 46 12.97 -5.32 -5.35
C LEU A 46 13.58 -6.67 -4.89
N PHE A 47 14.86 -6.86 -5.23
CA PHE A 47 15.72 -8.00 -4.93
C PHE A 47 17.01 -7.59 -4.22
N ALA A 48 16.92 -6.64 -3.29
CA ALA A 48 18.04 -6.25 -2.44
C ALA A 48 18.44 -7.36 -1.46
N ASP A 49 19.67 -7.25 -1.02
CA ASP A 49 20.53 -8.30 -0.50
C ASP A 49 20.28 -8.76 0.93
N SER A 50 19.02 -9.03 1.26
CA SER A 50 18.67 -9.88 2.38
C SER A 50 17.26 -10.45 2.21
N ASN A 51 17.22 -11.68 1.68
CA ASN A 51 16.15 -12.69 1.75
C ASN A 51 15.03 -12.58 0.70
N SER A 52 14.48 -13.73 0.32
CA SER A 52 13.30 -13.95 -0.55
C SER A 52 12.01 -13.21 -0.11
N TRP A 53 12.13 -12.35 0.90
CA TRP A 53 11.11 -11.54 1.55
C TRP A 53 11.34 -10.04 1.36
N GLY A 54 12.24 -9.62 0.46
CA GLY A 54 12.47 -8.21 0.13
C GLY A 54 11.19 -7.45 -0.22
N PHE A 55 10.26 -8.11 -0.93
CA PHE A 55 8.94 -7.58 -1.22
C PHE A 55 8.10 -7.29 0.04
N VAL A 56 8.20 -8.12 1.09
CA VAL A 56 7.45 -7.92 2.34
C VAL A 56 7.95 -6.69 3.07
N ARG A 57 9.27 -6.53 3.18
CA ARG A 57 9.88 -5.35 3.80
C ARG A 57 9.56 -4.09 3.01
N GLN A 58 9.69 -4.12 1.69
CA GLN A 58 9.40 -2.97 0.86
C GLN A 58 7.92 -2.60 0.85
N SER A 59 7.02 -3.59 0.79
CA SER A 59 5.59 -3.31 0.82
C SER A 59 5.14 -2.79 2.18
N ALA A 60 5.73 -3.26 3.29
CA ALA A 60 5.54 -2.69 4.62
C ALA A 60 6.10 -1.26 4.73
N THR A 61 7.33 -1.02 4.30
CA THR A 61 7.98 0.30 4.30
C THR A 61 7.23 1.28 3.41
N TRP A 62 6.82 0.85 2.22
CA TRP A 62 6.03 1.64 1.29
C TRP A 62 4.66 1.96 1.88
N ALA A 63 3.95 0.97 2.42
CA ALA A 63 2.64 1.18 3.02
C ALA A 63 2.70 2.08 4.26
N ARG A 64 3.79 2.02 5.05
CA ARG A 64 4.02 2.90 6.21
C ARG A 64 4.50 4.30 5.82
N GLY A 65 5.36 4.42 4.81
CA GLY A 65 5.81 5.72 4.30
C GLY A 65 4.66 6.50 3.68
N ASN A 66 3.82 5.83 2.90
CA ASN A 66 2.62 6.44 2.32
C ASN A 66 1.49 6.62 3.36
N SER A 67 1.51 5.90 4.50
CA SER A 67 0.44 6.02 5.51
C SER A 67 0.50 7.36 6.20
N ASN A 68 1.73 7.82 6.41
CA ASN A 68 1.98 9.09 7.07
C ASN A 68 1.77 10.29 6.15
N LEU A 69 1.71 10.12 4.82
CA LEU A 69 1.57 11.24 3.89
C LEU A 69 0.30 12.07 4.14
N MET A 70 -0.87 11.42 4.22
CA MET A 70 -2.13 12.11 4.47
C MET A 70 -2.09 12.80 5.84
N ASP A 71 -1.64 12.09 6.87
CA ASP A 71 -1.53 12.63 8.23
C ASP A 71 -0.56 13.82 8.30
N GLN A 72 0.57 13.76 7.60
CA GLN A 72 1.56 14.85 7.54
C GLN A 72 1.02 16.08 6.81
N LEU A 73 0.32 15.91 5.69
CA LEU A 73 -0.31 17.01 4.96
C LEU A 73 -1.40 17.68 5.80
N ILE A 74 -2.27 16.88 6.42
CA ILE A 74 -3.34 17.37 7.30
C ILE A 74 -2.74 18.07 8.53
N ALA A 75 -1.71 17.48 9.14
CA ALA A 75 -1.00 18.09 10.28
C ALA A 75 -0.32 19.41 9.88
N GLY A 76 0.27 19.49 8.68
CA GLY A 76 0.87 20.71 8.13
C GLY A 76 -0.16 21.83 7.97
N LEU A 77 -1.33 21.52 7.42
CA LEU A 77 -2.47 22.46 7.32
C LEU A 77 -2.96 22.90 8.71
N LYS A 78 -3.05 21.97 9.66
CA LYS A 78 -3.44 22.26 11.05
C LYS A 78 -2.47 23.21 11.73
N LYS A 79 -1.17 22.96 11.60
CA LYS A 79 -0.12 23.82 12.16
C LYS A 79 -0.05 25.20 11.50
N ALA A 80 -0.37 25.28 10.20
CA ALA A 80 -0.51 26.56 9.50
C ALA A 80 -1.79 27.33 9.89
N GLY A 81 -2.61 26.81 10.81
CA GLY A 81 -3.76 27.51 11.39
C GLY A 81 -5.05 27.41 10.57
N TYR A 82 -5.09 26.60 9.51
CA TYR A 82 -6.26 26.56 8.62
C TYR A 82 -7.54 25.98 9.24
N PHE A 83 -7.41 25.20 10.32
CA PHE A 83 -8.56 24.66 11.06
C PHE A 83 -8.84 25.43 12.36
N SER A 84 -8.24 26.62 12.53
CA SER A 84 -8.51 27.48 13.70
C SER A 84 -9.77 28.34 13.54
N ASN A 85 -10.28 28.48 12.30
CA ASN A 85 -11.54 29.13 12.00
C ASN A 85 -12.48 28.16 11.28
N SER A 86 -13.79 28.32 11.45
CA SER A 86 -14.82 27.52 10.77
C SER A 86 -15.27 28.11 9.43
N ASN A 87 -14.72 29.28 9.05
CA ASN A 87 -15.09 29.94 7.80
C ASN A 87 -14.51 29.17 6.60
N PRO A 88 -15.29 28.99 5.51
CA PRO A 88 -14.79 28.41 4.28
C PRO A 88 -13.56 29.17 3.76
N VAL A 89 -12.52 28.43 3.37
CA VAL A 89 -11.29 28.99 2.80
C VAL A 89 -11.12 28.45 1.39
N THR A 90 -10.84 29.33 0.43
CA THR A 90 -10.39 28.95 -0.93
C THR A 90 -9.16 29.77 -1.28
N GLN A 91 -8.03 29.11 -1.52
CA GLN A 91 -6.75 29.76 -1.80
C GLN A 91 -6.02 29.05 -2.95
N THR A 92 -5.27 29.81 -3.73
CA THR A 92 -4.37 29.29 -4.78
C THR A 92 -3.02 29.97 -4.62
N PHE A 93 -1.97 29.16 -4.47
CA PHE A 93 -0.58 29.59 -4.42
C PHE A 93 0.10 29.16 -5.71
N THR A 94 0.68 30.10 -6.45
CA THR A 94 1.39 29.82 -7.71
C THR A 94 2.89 29.97 -7.53
N ASN A 95 3.68 29.24 -8.32
CA ASN A 95 5.15 29.27 -8.30
C ASN A 95 5.75 28.89 -6.93
N VAL A 96 5.09 27.98 -6.21
CA VAL A 96 5.64 27.40 -4.99
C VAL A 96 6.64 26.33 -5.38
N THR A 97 7.89 26.47 -4.96
CA THR A 97 8.91 25.43 -5.19
C THR A 97 8.80 24.38 -4.09
N LEU A 98 8.45 23.15 -4.46
CA LEU A 98 8.43 22.00 -3.58
C LEU A 98 9.62 21.08 -3.87
N ASP A 99 10.26 20.56 -2.82
CA ASP A 99 11.34 19.58 -2.96
C ASP A 99 10.82 18.34 -3.69
N GLY A 100 11.61 17.85 -4.64
CA GLY A 100 11.25 16.74 -5.50
C GLY A 100 10.08 16.97 -6.49
N LEU A 101 9.39 18.12 -6.50
CA LEU A 101 8.32 18.39 -7.48
C LEU A 101 8.62 19.61 -8.37
N GLY A 102 9.49 20.52 -7.89
CA GLY A 102 9.86 21.75 -8.58
C GLY A 102 8.82 22.85 -8.40
N SER A 103 8.69 23.74 -9.39
CA SER A 103 7.70 24.82 -9.36
C SER A 103 6.28 24.26 -9.50
N THR A 104 5.39 24.64 -8.59
CA THR A 104 4.05 24.09 -8.45
C THR A 104 3.00 25.17 -8.19
N THR A 105 1.75 24.79 -8.44
CA THR A 105 0.55 25.50 -8.02
C THR A 105 -0.16 24.64 -6.98
N ILE A 106 -0.46 25.23 -5.82
CA ILE A 106 -1.19 24.59 -4.72
C ILE A 106 -2.56 25.24 -4.63
N ARG A 107 -3.63 24.44 -4.70
CA ARG A 107 -5.01 24.89 -4.51
C ARG A 107 -5.57 24.25 -3.24
N ILE A 108 -6.25 25.04 -2.43
CA ILE A 108 -6.78 24.63 -1.14
C ILE A 108 -8.22 25.10 -1.03
N LYS A 109 -9.13 24.19 -0.69
CA LYS A 109 -10.53 24.45 -0.35
C LYS A 109 -10.84 23.79 0.99
N LEU A 110 -11.04 24.57 2.06
CA LEU A 110 -11.23 24.04 3.42
C LEU A 110 -12.53 24.57 4.06
N ASN A 111 -12.95 23.92 5.14
CA ASN A 111 -14.06 24.29 6.01
C ASN A 111 -15.38 24.44 5.22
N GLN A 112 -15.62 23.55 4.26
CA GLN A 112 -16.84 23.56 3.44
C GLN A 112 -18.02 23.01 4.25
N GLN A 113 -18.52 23.79 5.22
CA GLN A 113 -19.61 23.36 6.11
C GLN A 113 -20.99 23.44 5.46
N ALA A 114 -21.21 24.36 4.51
CA ALA A 114 -22.51 24.55 3.86
C ALA A 114 -22.71 23.65 2.62
N SER A 115 -21.64 23.36 1.88
CA SER A 115 -21.67 22.51 0.68
C SER A 115 -20.40 21.66 0.60
N PRO A 116 -20.37 20.48 1.25
CA PRO A 116 -19.26 19.55 1.15
C PRO A 116 -18.94 19.16 -0.29
N ILE A 117 -17.70 18.72 -0.52
CA ILE A 117 -17.24 18.25 -1.82
C ILE A 117 -17.82 16.85 -2.02
N SER A 118 -18.96 16.79 -2.69
CA SER A 118 -19.76 15.57 -2.87
C SER A 118 -19.42 14.81 -4.16
N GLY A 119 -19.92 13.58 -4.28
CA GLY A 119 -19.80 12.78 -5.51
C GLY A 119 -18.43 12.17 -5.72
N ILE A 120 -17.61 12.10 -4.67
CA ILE A 120 -16.26 11.54 -4.76
C ILE A 120 -16.36 10.02 -4.75
N THR A 121 -15.89 9.40 -5.82
CA THR A 121 -15.85 7.94 -6.01
C THR A 121 -14.44 7.41 -5.78
N SER A 122 -14.30 6.18 -5.29
CA SER A 122 -13.00 5.56 -5.00
C SER A 122 -13.03 4.06 -5.24
N THR A 123 -11.85 3.45 -5.39
CA THR A 123 -11.73 1.99 -5.40
C THR A 123 -11.97 1.38 -4.01
N ALA A 124 -11.87 2.18 -2.94
CA ALA A 124 -11.94 1.70 -1.56
C ALA A 124 -13.34 1.60 -0.95
N TYR A 125 -14.38 2.16 -1.57
CA TYR A 125 -15.75 2.12 -1.05
C TYR A 125 -16.80 2.11 -2.15
N THR A 126 -18.02 1.69 -1.80
CA THR A 126 -19.17 1.64 -2.71
C THR A 126 -19.83 3.01 -2.80
N GLY A 127 -20.39 3.34 -3.96
CA GLY A 127 -21.07 4.62 -4.17
C GLY A 127 -20.11 5.83 -4.16
N SER A 128 -20.56 6.92 -3.54
CA SER A 128 -19.80 8.16 -3.43
C SER A 128 -19.83 8.72 -2.02
N LYS A 129 -18.74 9.36 -1.60
CA LYS A 129 -18.58 10.04 -0.32
C LYS A 129 -18.49 11.56 -0.50
N SER A 130 -18.61 12.28 0.61
CA SER A 130 -18.45 13.74 0.64
C SER A 130 -17.34 14.13 1.61
N PHE A 131 -16.56 15.14 1.26
CA PHE A 131 -15.44 15.58 2.10
C PHE A 131 -15.54 17.08 2.42
N ASN A 132 -15.17 17.47 3.64
CA ASN A 132 -15.18 18.89 4.05
C ASN A 132 -14.03 19.71 3.46
N HIS A 133 -12.95 19.05 3.07
CA HIS A 133 -11.70 19.68 2.68
C HIS A 133 -11.10 19.05 1.42
N PHE A 134 -10.38 19.89 0.68
CA PHE A 134 -9.65 19.52 -0.51
C PHE A 134 -8.33 20.29 -0.61
N LEU A 135 -7.29 19.57 -1.01
CA LEU A 135 -5.99 20.10 -1.37
C LEU A 135 -5.56 19.48 -2.70
N GLU A 136 -5.10 20.32 -3.63
CA GLU A 136 -4.56 19.90 -4.91
C GLU A 136 -3.19 20.54 -5.14
N ILE A 137 -2.27 19.74 -5.67
CA ILE A 137 -0.95 20.20 -6.07
C ILE A 137 -0.76 19.81 -7.53
N SER A 138 -0.40 20.80 -8.34
CA SER A 138 -0.12 20.64 -9.77
C SER A 138 1.25 21.22 -10.06
N LYS A 139 2.10 20.51 -10.81
CA LYS A 139 3.30 21.14 -11.38
C LYS A 139 2.91 22.35 -12.23
N THR A 140 3.67 23.43 -12.13
CA THR A 140 3.47 24.61 -12.98
C THR A 140 3.53 24.18 -14.43
N SER A 141 2.60 24.66 -15.26
CA SER A 141 2.37 24.28 -16.67
C SER A 141 1.76 22.88 -16.94
N ASN A 142 1.52 22.06 -15.92
CA ASN A 142 0.74 20.82 -16.10
C ASN A 142 -0.77 21.08 -15.95
N THR A 143 -1.55 20.49 -16.86
CA THR A 143 -3.03 20.52 -16.79
C THR A 143 -3.61 19.41 -15.92
N THR A 144 -2.82 18.37 -15.66
CA THR A 144 -3.18 17.26 -14.77
C THR A 144 -2.53 17.47 -13.40
N PRO A 145 -3.28 17.31 -12.30
CA PRO A 145 -2.71 17.36 -10.96
C PRO A 145 -1.59 16.33 -10.77
N SER A 146 -0.69 16.64 -9.84
CA SER A 146 0.29 15.68 -9.31
C SER A 146 -0.23 15.01 -8.04
N LEU A 147 -1.11 15.69 -7.29
CA LEU A 147 -1.75 15.18 -6.09
C LEU A 147 -3.11 15.86 -5.86
N GLN A 148 -4.10 15.08 -5.40
CA GLN A 148 -5.37 15.56 -4.85
C GLN A 148 -5.66 14.84 -3.54
N LEU A 149 -5.97 15.57 -2.48
CA LEU A 149 -6.31 15.07 -1.16
C LEU A 149 -7.69 15.59 -0.78
N PHE A 150 -8.61 14.67 -0.50
CA PHE A 150 -9.94 14.91 0.04
C PHE A 150 -9.97 14.40 1.47
N PHE A 151 -10.49 15.17 2.41
CA PHE A 151 -10.53 14.74 3.82
C PHE A 151 -11.62 15.48 4.58
N ASP A 152 -12.11 14.85 5.64
CA ASP A 152 -13.01 15.50 6.59
C ASP A 152 -12.27 16.25 7.67
N ASP A 153 -13.02 17.03 8.44
CA ASP A 153 -12.45 17.83 9.52
C ASP A 153 -11.67 16.91 10.48
N PRO A 154 -10.35 17.13 10.65
CA PRO A 154 -9.52 16.27 11.49
C PRO A 154 -9.89 16.36 12.97
N ASN A 155 -10.74 17.30 13.36
CA ASN A 155 -11.23 17.45 14.74
C ASN A 155 -12.60 16.76 14.96
N THR A 156 -13.27 16.26 13.91
CA THR A 156 -14.50 15.46 14.03
C THR A 156 -14.21 13.99 13.71
N LEU A 157 -14.10 13.18 14.77
CA LEU A 157 -13.78 11.75 14.64
C LEU A 157 -15.00 10.85 14.42
N LEU A 158 -16.22 11.35 14.71
CA LEU A 158 -17.46 10.59 14.60
C LEU A 158 -18.23 11.00 13.34
N GLY A 159 -18.62 10.02 12.52
CA GLY A 159 -19.40 10.24 11.31
C GLY A 159 -18.60 10.78 10.11
N ASN A 160 -17.27 10.74 10.17
CA ASN A 160 -16.42 11.13 9.05
C ASN A 160 -16.30 10.02 7.98
N ASP A 161 -16.21 10.45 6.74
CA ASP A 161 -15.88 9.68 5.55
C ASP A 161 -14.37 9.41 5.41
N GLY A 162 -13.52 10.09 6.19
CA GLY A 162 -12.09 9.80 6.34
C GLY A 162 -11.21 10.70 5.48
N ALA A 163 -10.12 10.16 4.91
CA ALA A 163 -9.25 10.87 3.98
C ALA A 163 -8.87 10.00 2.78
N LEU A 164 -8.89 10.60 1.60
CA LEU A 164 -8.66 9.98 0.30
C LEU A 164 -7.64 10.83 -0.48
N ILE A 165 -6.55 10.23 -0.90
CA ILE A 165 -5.51 10.88 -1.70
C ILE A 165 -5.28 10.15 -3.01
N TYR A 166 -5.14 10.92 -4.08
CA TYR A 166 -4.65 10.49 -5.38
C TYR A 166 -3.31 11.17 -5.63
N TYR A 167 -2.31 10.45 -6.11
CA TYR A 167 -1.03 11.05 -6.47
C TYR A 167 -0.35 10.31 -7.62
N ARG A 168 0.39 11.06 -8.44
CA ARG A 168 1.16 10.52 -9.54
C ARG A 168 2.59 10.23 -9.11
N ILE A 169 2.95 8.96 -9.00
CA ILE A 169 4.29 8.56 -8.53
C ILE A 169 5.40 9.18 -9.40
N GLY A 170 5.25 9.16 -10.73
CA GLY A 170 6.27 9.67 -11.64
C GLY A 170 6.46 11.19 -11.64
N ASP A 171 5.60 11.95 -10.95
CA ASP A 171 5.81 13.39 -10.82
C ASP A 171 6.83 13.75 -9.74
N TRP A 172 6.98 12.92 -8.72
CA TRP A 172 7.94 13.12 -7.63
C TRP A 172 9.31 12.65 -8.12
N ASN A 173 10.33 13.51 -8.05
CA ASN A 173 11.70 13.42 -8.58
C ASN A 173 12.52 12.24 -8.02
N SER A 174 11.95 11.04 -8.07
CA SER A 174 12.62 9.79 -7.83
C SER A 174 13.09 9.26 -9.17
N ALA A 175 14.41 9.11 -9.32
CA ALA A 175 15.03 8.58 -10.54
C ALA A 175 14.46 7.19 -10.93
N GLN A 176 13.93 6.45 -9.96
CA GLN A 176 13.31 5.14 -10.18
C GLN A 176 11.93 5.24 -10.85
N PHE A 177 11.21 6.34 -10.65
CA PHE A 177 9.85 6.51 -11.16
C PHE A 177 9.73 7.60 -12.24
N ALA A 178 10.83 8.26 -12.59
CA ALA A 178 10.89 9.34 -13.58
C ALA A 178 10.26 8.97 -14.95
N ASN A 179 10.27 7.68 -15.31
CA ASN A 179 9.74 7.17 -16.59
C ASN A 179 8.41 6.42 -16.45
N VAL A 180 7.80 6.43 -15.27
CA VAL A 180 6.59 5.66 -14.93
C VAL A 180 5.33 6.43 -15.31
N GLY A 181 5.29 6.95 -16.54
CA GLY A 181 4.27 7.91 -16.99
C GLY A 181 2.84 7.50 -16.63
N SER A 182 2.07 8.47 -16.10
CA SER A 182 0.62 8.39 -15.81
C SER A 182 0.12 7.39 -14.75
N VAL A 183 0.99 6.72 -14.01
CA VAL A 183 0.55 5.91 -12.85
C VAL A 183 -0.03 6.81 -11.76
N ILE A 184 -1.30 6.59 -11.45
CA ILE A 184 -2.00 7.20 -10.32
C ILE A 184 -2.11 6.14 -9.23
N THR A 185 -1.72 6.51 -8.02
CA THR A 185 -1.97 5.73 -6.81
C THR A 185 -3.05 6.41 -5.99
N GLU A 186 -3.98 5.60 -5.51
CA GLU A 186 -4.99 6.00 -4.54
C GLU A 186 -4.59 5.46 -3.16
N SER A 187 -4.76 6.28 -2.13
CA SER A 187 -4.79 5.82 -0.75
C SER A 187 -6.02 6.34 -0.04
N TYR A 188 -6.67 5.48 0.74
CA TYR A 188 -7.85 5.82 1.53
C TYR A 188 -7.68 5.34 2.95
N THR A 189 -7.89 6.23 3.93
CA THR A 189 -7.86 5.93 5.36
C THR A 189 -9.16 6.34 6.03
N ALA A 190 -9.69 5.46 6.87
CA ALA A 190 -10.87 5.70 7.69
C ALA A 190 -10.90 4.75 8.90
N ASN A 191 -11.94 4.86 9.73
CA ASN A 191 -12.13 3.96 10.86
C ASN A 191 -12.89 2.69 10.41
N GLU A 192 -12.38 1.52 10.79
CA GLU A 192 -13.02 0.24 10.57
C GLU A 192 -14.03 -0.05 11.68
N SER A 193 -15.31 -0.01 11.32
CA SER A 193 -16.44 -0.24 12.24
C SER A 193 -16.40 -1.60 12.95
N SER A 194 -15.83 -2.64 12.32
CA SER A 194 -15.85 -4.01 12.83
C SER A 194 -14.79 -4.26 13.92
N TYR A 195 -13.69 -3.49 13.90
CA TYR A 195 -12.58 -3.62 14.85
C TYR A 195 -12.42 -2.39 15.75
N GLY A 196 -13.11 -1.28 15.44
CA GLY A 196 -13.03 -0.03 16.20
C GLY A 196 -11.72 0.73 16.01
N THR A 197 -10.98 0.42 14.95
CA THR A 197 -9.57 0.81 14.74
C THR A 197 -9.37 1.36 13.33
N LYS A 198 -8.22 1.98 13.04
CA LYS A 198 -7.97 2.57 11.71
C LYS A 198 -7.70 1.49 10.65
N PHE A 199 -8.12 1.75 9.42
CA PHE A 199 -7.65 1.02 8.25
C PHE A 199 -7.12 1.97 7.19
N GLN A 200 -6.28 1.43 6.31
CA GLN A 200 -5.85 2.12 5.12
C GLN A 200 -5.73 1.16 3.94
N ALA A 201 -6.22 1.57 2.78
CA ALA A 201 -6.07 0.83 1.53
C ALA A 201 -5.25 1.66 0.54
N TYR A 202 -4.41 0.99 -0.23
CA TYR A 202 -3.71 1.56 -1.38
C TYR A 202 -4.04 0.78 -2.62
N THR A 203 -4.30 1.47 -3.72
CA THR A 203 -4.56 0.86 -5.02
C THR A 203 -3.76 1.59 -6.09
N TRP A 204 -3.12 0.84 -6.98
CA TRP A 204 -2.48 1.38 -8.18
C TRP A 204 -2.81 0.51 -9.39
N LYS A 205 -2.72 1.12 -10.58
CA LYS A 205 -2.83 0.41 -11.85
C LYS A 205 -1.86 0.97 -12.88
N ASN A 206 -1.62 0.19 -13.93
CA ASN A 206 -0.79 0.54 -15.09
C ASN A 206 0.68 0.81 -14.73
N GLY A 207 1.20 0.16 -13.69
CA GLY A 207 2.56 0.34 -13.21
C GLY A 207 2.65 0.84 -11.77
N PRO A 208 3.85 0.82 -11.16
CA PRO A 208 5.05 1.40 -11.74
C PRO A 208 5.94 0.43 -12.51
N GLU A 209 5.51 -0.06 -13.67
CA GLU A 209 6.24 -1.07 -14.44
C GLU A 209 7.46 -0.41 -15.12
N ASN A 210 8.67 -0.79 -14.73
CA ASN A 210 9.93 -0.24 -15.29
C ASN A 210 11.07 -1.26 -15.20
N ALA A 211 12.31 -0.82 -15.48
CA ALA A 211 13.50 -1.69 -15.49
C ALA A 211 13.82 -2.35 -14.12
N SER A 212 13.23 -1.87 -13.02
CA SER A 212 13.45 -2.35 -11.66
C SER A 212 12.18 -2.77 -10.93
N TRP A 213 11.00 -2.45 -11.48
CA TRP A 213 9.69 -2.69 -10.85
C TRP A 213 8.78 -3.49 -11.79
N PRO A 214 8.42 -4.74 -11.43
CA PRO A 214 7.57 -5.61 -12.27
C PRO A 214 6.06 -5.41 -12.06
N SER A 215 5.67 -4.57 -11.09
CA SER A 215 4.29 -4.41 -10.62
C SER A 215 3.45 -3.65 -11.63
N ASP A 216 2.32 -4.24 -12.04
CA ASP A 216 1.38 -3.64 -12.99
C ASP A 216 0.14 -3.10 -12.25
N ILE A 217 -0.54 -3.95 -11.49
CA ILE A 217 -1.70 -3.59 -10.67
C ILE A 217 -1.46 -4.14 -9.28
N GLY A 218 -1.85 -3.41 -8.25
CA GLY A 218 -1.84 -3.98 -6.93
C GLY A 218 -2.67 -3.23 -5.94
N ARG A 219 -2.90 -3.93 -4.83
CA ARG A 219 -3.61 -3.40 -3.70
C ARG A 219 -2.94 -3.82 -2.39
N VAL A 220 -2.88 -2.89 -1.46
CA VAL A 220 -2.43 -3.11 -0.09
C VAL A 220 -3.54 -2.68 0.86
N VAL A 221 -3.71 -3.43 1.95
CA VAL A 221 -4.66 -3.16 3.02
C VAL A 221 -3.93 -3.27 4.35
N LEU A 222 -3.99 -2.21 5.12
CA LEU A 222 -3.53 -2.10 6.50
C LEU A 222 -4.76 -1.99 7.39
N THR A 223 -4.76 -2.71 8.50
CA THR A 223 -5.81 -2.60 9.50
C THR A 223 -5.16 -2.73 10.87
N GLU A 224 -5.35 -1.73 11.71
CA GLU A 224 -5.01 -1.85 13.13
C GLU A 224 -5.96 -2.87 13.77
N VAL A 225 -5.44 -3.77 14.58
CA VAL A 225 -6.20 -4.85 15.24
C VAL A 225 -5.68 -5.04 16.67
N ASP A 226 -6.28 -5.94 17.44
CA ASP A 226 -5.90 -6.19 18.85
C ASP A 226 -5.95 -4.89 19.67
N SER A 227 -7.08 -4.17 19.55
CA SER A 227 -7.27 -2.86 20.17
C SER A 227 -6.16 -1.85 19.87
N GLY A 228 -5.62 -1.88 18.64
CA GLY A 228 -4.56 -0.98 18.18
C GLY A 228 -3.15 -1.36 18.63
N LYS A 229 -2.92 -2.60 19.08
CA LYS A 229 -1.58 -3.10 19.47
C LYS A 229 -0.84 -3.82 18.33
N GLN A 230 -1.57 -4.20 17.29
CA GLN A 230 -1.01 -4.92 16.15
C GLN A 230 -1.50 -4.33 14.82
N LEU A 231 -0.64 -4.44 13.81
CA LEU A 231 -0.94 -4.15 12.42
C LEU A 231 -1.21 -5.45 11.68
N CYS A 232 -2.38 -5.56 11.05
CA CYS A 232 -2.67 -6.54 10.03
C CYS A 232 -2.39 -5.92 8.65
N PHE A 233 -1.43 -6.48 7.94
CA PHE A 233 -1.12 -6.12 6.57
C PHE A 233 -1.54 -7.23 5.63
N ARG A 234 -2.14 -6.85 4.51
CA ARG A 234 -2.50 -7.75 3.40
C ARG A 234 -2.18 -7.06 2.08
N SER A 235 -1.68 -7.80 1.11
CA SER A 235 -1.51 -7.28 -0.24
C SER A 235 -1.71 -8.36 -1.29
N VAL A 236 -2.19 -7.91 -2.45
CA VAL A 236 -2.19 -8.69 -3.67
C VAL A 236 -1.67 -7.81 -4.79
N VAL A 237 -0.61 -8.27 -5.45
CA VAL A 237 0.05 -7.56 -6.54
C VAL A 237 0.16 -8.46 -7.76
N ARG A 238 -0.21 -7.91 -8.92
CA ARG A 238 -0.15 -8.56 -10.22
C ARG A 238 1.17 -8.19 -10.91
N PHE A 239 1.82 -9.22 -11.44
CA PHE A 239 3.03 -9.14 -12.25
C PHE A 239 2.82 -9.85 -13.58
N LYS A 240 3.77 -9.63 -14.50
CA LYS A 240 3.87 -10.37 -15.76
C LYS A 240 5.17 -11.17 -15.81
N PHE A 241 5.11 -12.44 -16.20
CA PHE A 241 6.30 -13.27 -16.41
C PHE A 241 7.22 -12.68 -17.47
N SER A 242 6.66 -12.16 -18.56
CA SER A 242 7.40 -11.42 -19.58
C SER A 242 8.21 -10.26 -18.98
N LYS A 243 7.59 -9.47 -18.09
CA LYS A 243 8.29 -8.35 -17.43
C LYS A 243 9.35 -8.81 -16.44
N LEU A 244 9.06 -9.85 -15.66
CA LEU A 244 10.05 -10.46 -14.78
C LEU A 244 11.27 -10.96 -15.56
N ALA A 245 11.07 -11.53 -16.76
CA ALA A 245 12.15 -11.96 -17.63
C ALA A 245 12.94 -10.78 -18.21
N GLU A 246 12.29 -9.66 -18.54
CA GLU A 246 12.97 -8.43 -18.98
C GLU A 246 13.87 -7.86 -17.87
N ILE A 247 13.37 -7.81 -16.63
CA ILE A 247 14.11 -7.29 -15.47
C ILE A 247 15.20 -8.28 -15.03
N SER A 248 15.03 -9.57 -15.29
CA SER A 248 15.99 -10.62 -14.95
C SER A 248 16.29 -11.53 -16.16
N PRO A 249 17.00 -11.04 -17.20
CA PRO A 249 17.21 -11.79 -18.45
C PRO A 249 17.88 -13.15 -18.23
N SER A 250 18.78 -13.24 -17.25
CA SER A 250 19.47 -14.47 -16.86
C SER A 250 18.54 -15.55 -16.31
N GLN A 251 17.33 -15.19 -15.88
CA GLN A 251 16.34 -16.10 -15.29
C GLN A 251 15.18 -16.45 -16.24
N THR A 252 15.22 -15.99 -17.48
CA THR A 252 14.14 -16.16 -18.47
C THR A 252 13.68 -17.62 -18.60
N THR A 253 14.61 -18.57 -18.69
CA THR A 253 14.27 -20.01 -18.80
C THR A 253 13.53 -20.51 -17.56
N SER A 254 14.01 -20.17 -16.36
CA SER A 254 13.38 -20.57 -15.09
C SER A 254 12.00 -19.95 -14.93
N LEU A 255 11.84 -18.68 -15.31
CA LEU A 255 10.56 -17.96 -15.29
C LEU A 255 9.55 -18.55 -16.29
N ASN A 256 9.99 -18.93 -17.49
CA ASN A 256 9.14 -19.60 -18.48
C ASN A 256 8.71 -21.00 -18.03
N ASN A 257 9.59 -21.73 -17.35
CA ASN A 257 9.24 -23.01 -16.74
C ASN A 257 8.21 -22.82 -15.61
N LEU A 258 8.43 -21.85 -14.73
CA LEU A 258 7.48 -21.52 -13.66
C LEU A 258 6.13 -21.09 -14.24
N LYS A 259 6.12 -20.23 -15.27
CA LYS A 259 4.91 -19.85 -16.01
C LYS A 259 4.14 -21.07 -16.50
N SER A 260 4.82 -22.02 -17.14
CA SER A 260 4.20 -23.25 -17.65
C SER A 260 3.58 -24.08 -16.54
N VAL A 261 4.29 -24.23 -15.41
CA VAL A 261 3.81 -24.93 -14.21
C VAL A 261 2.62 -24.20 -13.55
N CYS A 262 2.60 -22.87 -13.60
CA CYS A 262 1.52 -22.02 -13.11
C CYS A 262 0.34 -21.88 -14.08
N GLY A 263 0.19 -22.81 -15.04
CA GLY A 263 -0.95 -22.84 -15.97
C GLY A 263 -0.79 -21.97 -17.23
N GLY A 264 0.41 -21.46 -17.51
CA GLY A 264 0.76 -20.83 -18.79
C GLY A 264 0.35 -19.36 -18.95
N SER A 265 -0.39 -18.79 -18.01
CA SER A 265 -0.76 -17.37 -17.99
C SER A 265 0.47 -16.48 -17.89
N ASP A 266 0.53 -15.39 -18.65
CA ASP A 266 1.60 -14.39 -18.47
C ASP A 266 1.42 -13.59 -17.18
N GLN A 267 0.18 -13.44 -16.71
CA GLN A 267 -0.14 -12.78 -15.46
C GLN A 267 0.01 -13.74 -14.28
N ILE A 268 0.62 -13.25 -13.21
CA ILE A 268 0.79 -13.95 -11.95
C ILE A 268 0.52 -12.99 -10.79
N TYR A 269 -0.08 -13.49 -9.71
CA TYR A 269 -0.39 -12.71 -8.54
C TYR A 269 0.46 -13.15 -7.37
N TYR A 270 0.92 -12.20 -6.59
CA TYR A 270 1.62 -12.42 -5.33
C TYR A 270 0.72 -11.94 -4.20
N GLY A 271 0.38 -12.86 -3.31
CA GLY A 271 -0.38 -12.61 -2.10
C GLY A 271 0.56 -12.59 -0.92
N LEU A 272 0.37 -11.62 -0.03
CA LEU A 272 1.13 -11.50 1.21
C LEU A 272 0.20 -11.06 2.33
N ALA A 273 0.37 -11.68 3.49
CA ALA A 273 -0.17 -11.16 4.72
C ALA A 273 0.88 -11.22 5.82
N TYR A 274 0.87 -10.24 6.71
CA TYR A 274 1.64 -10.30 7.94
C TYR A 274 0.90 -9.63 9.08
N MET A 275 1.26 -10.07 10.28
CA MET A 275 0.86 -9.45 11.54
C MET A 275 2.11 -8.88 12.19
N GLN A 276 2.05 -7.65 12.68
CA GLN A 276 3.17 -6.96 13.32
C GLN A 276 2.73 -6.31 14.63
N LYS A 277 3.52 -6.47 15.69
CA LYS A 277 3.33 -5.70 16.93
C LYS A 277 3.81 -4.27 16.77
N PHE A 278 3.10 -3.31 17.38
CA PHE A 278 3.56 -1.92 17.43
C PHE A 278 4.60 -1.68 18.52
N ASP A 279 4.69 -2.54 19.52
CA ASP A 279 5.73 -2.42 20.54
C ASP A 279 7.07 -2.93 20.02
N SER A 280 8.13 -2.18 20.31
CA SER A 280 9.51 -2.63 20.06
C SER A 280 9.75 -3.99 20.75
N PRO A 281 10.33 -4.99 20.05
CA PRO A 281 11.09 -4.89 18.79
C PRO A 281 10.28 -5.14 17.51
N PHE A 282 8.99 -4.77 17.48
CA PHE A 282 8.12 -4.84 16.29
C PHE A 282 8.02 -6.23 15.65
N TYR A 283 7.94 -7.26 16.50
CA TYR A 283 7.88 -8.64 16.04
C TYR A 283 6.78 -8.86 15.00
N THR A 284 7.17 -9.48 13.90
CA THR A 284 6.32 -9.67 12.72
C THR A 284 6.37 -11.12 12.26
N THR A 285 5.20 -11.70 12.00
CA THR A 285 5.08 -13.01 11.33
C THR A 285 4.35 -12.80 10.01
N ALA A 286 4.90 -13.33 8.93
CA ALA A 286 4.41 -13.15 7.58
C ALA A 286 4.19 -14.49 6.86
N LYS A 287 3.32 -14.47 5.87
CA LYS A 287 3.04 -15.57 4.95
C LYS A 287 2.78 -15.02 3.55
N ALA A 288 3.30 -15.69 2.54
CA ALA A 288 3.16 -15.27 1.15
C ALA A 288 2.83 -16.47 0.24
N SER A 289 2.31 -16.21 -0.95
CA SER A 289 2.18 -17.19 -2.02
C SER A 289 2.15 -16.50 -3.38
N ILE A 290 2.39 -17.28 -4.42
CA ILE A 290 2.34 -16.84 -5.81
C ILE A 290 1.39 -17.76 -6.54
N SER A 291 0.44 -17.22 -7.30
CA SER A 291 -0.57 -18.02 -7.99
C SER A 291 -1.14 -17.28 -9.19
N PRO A 292 -1.55 -17.97 -10.27
CA PRO A 292 -2.31 -17.33 -11.35
C PRO A 292 -3.68 -16.80 -10.90
N LEU A 293 -4.13 -17.18 -9.68
CA LEU A 293 -5.46 -16.96 -9.08
C LEU A 293 -6.61 -17.36 -10.01
N THR A 294 -7.55 -18.15 -9.51
CA THR A 294 -8.85 -18.27 -10.16
C THR A 294 -9.70 -17.05 -9.80
N SER A 295 -10.74 -16.76 -10.59
CA SER A 295 -11.58 -15.56 -10.53
C SER A 295 -11.82 -14.99 -9.13
N ASN A 296 -12.27 -15.84 -8.18
CA ASN A 296 -12.43 -15.54 -6.74
C ASN A 296 -11.80 -16.65 -5.87
N GLY A 297 -10.51 -16.90 -6.07
CA GLY A 297 -9.77 -17.92 -5.34
C GLY A 297 -8.92 -17.35 -4.20
N THR A 298 -8.87 -18.05 -3.07
CA THR A 298 -7.84 -17.83 -2.04
C THR A 298 -6.48 -18.24 -2.57
N PHE A 299 -5.42 -17.60 -2.08
CA PHE A 299 -4.07 -18.05 -2.39
C PHE A 299 -3.83 -19.48 -1.88
N PRO A 300 -3.22 -20.36 -2.70
CA PRO A 300 -2.77 -21.67 -2.24
C PRO A 300 -1.62 -21.52 -1.24
N GLU A 301 -1.47 -22.52 -0.36
CA GLU A 301 -0.34 -22.64 0.58
C GLU A 301 1.03 -22.80 -0.11
N THR A 302 1.03 -23.24 -1.37
CA THR A 302 2.22 -23.46 -2.18
C THR A 302 2.17 -22.62 -3.45
N ILE A 303 3.33 -22.22 -3.97
CA ILE A 303 3.50 -21.53 -5.23
C ILE A 303 2.75 -22.32 -6.32
N CYS A 304 1.76 -21.67 -6.93
CA CYS A 304 0.94 -22.21 -8.00
C CYS A 304 0.29 -23.56 -7.67
N ASN A 305 0.00 -23.82 -6.39
CA ASN A 305 -0.52 -25.10 -5.91
C ASN A 305 0.38 -26.30 -6.24
N LEU A 306 1.70 -26.07 -6.34
CA LEU A 306 2.70 -27.12 -6.50
C LEU A 306 2.64 -28.10 -5.33
N SER A 307 3.01 -29.37 -5.57
CA SER A 307 3.11 -30.36 -4.51
C SER A 307 4.00 -29.85 -3.38
N SER A 308 3.52 -29.95 -2.14
CA SER A 308 4.29 -29.59 -0.93
C SER A 308 5.55 -30.44 -0.74
N SER A 309 5.67 -31.56 -1.46
CA SER A 309 6.88 -32.39 -1.51
C SER A 309 8.02 -31.77 -2.33
N ILE A 310 7.73 -30.76 -3.16
CA ILE A 310 8.74 -30.04 -3.93
C ILE A 310 9.42 -29.03 -3.02
N THR A 311 10.73 -29.17 -2.84
CA THR A 311 11.54 -28.22 -2.07
C THR A 311 11.37 -26.81 -2.63
N GLY A 312 10.92 -25.87 -1.79
CA GLY A 312 10.68 -24.48 -2.17
C GLY A 312 9.30 -24.19 -2.78
N ALA A 313 8.43 -25.20 -2.92
CA ALA A 313 7.05 -24.96 -3.36
C ALA A 313 6.19 -24.32 -2.27
N LYS A 314 6.42 -24.65 -0.99
CA LYS A 314 5.75 -23.98 0.12
C LYS A 314 6.53 -22.72 0.50
N LEU A 315 5.87 -21.57 0.50
CA LEU A 315 6.36 -20.38 1.19
C LEU A 315 5.87 -20.49 2.64
N SER A 316 6.66 -21.14 3.50
CA SER A 316 6.31 -21.26 4.93
C SER A 316 6.43 -19.90 5.64
N TYR A 317 6.22 -19.86 6.96
CA TYR A 317 6.21 -18.58 7.68
C TYR A 317 7.59 -17.92 7.68
N GLY A 318 7.59 -16.60 7.52
CA GLY A 318 8.74 -15.72 7.74
C GLY A 318 8.55 -14.88 9.01
N ILE A 319 9.63 -14.66 9.75
CA ILE A 319 9.64 -13.81 10.95
C ILE A 319 10.65 -12.67 10.83
N PHE A 320 10.28 -11.52 11.40
CA PHE A 320 11.05 -10.27 11.35
C PHE A 320 11.00 -9.55 12.70
N ASP A 321 12.04 -8.80 13.01
CA ASP A 321 12.11 -7.90 14.15
C ASP A 321 12.59 -6.50 13.70
N VAL A 322 12.92 -5.65 14.68
CA VAL A 322 13.44 -4.28 14.46
C VAL A 322 14.69 -4.23 13.58
N ASN A 323 15.50 -5.30 13.56
CA ASN A 323 16.71 -5.41 12.73
C ASN A 323 16.42 -5.97 11.34
N GLY A 324 15.17 -6.36 11.06
CA GLY A 324 14.71 -6.85 9.78
C GLY A 324 14.42 -8.35 9.79
N PHE A 325 14.77 -9.02 8.69
CA PHE A 325 14.52 -10.45 8.55
C PHE A 325 15.28 -11.27 9.59
N VAL A 326 14.58 -12.21 10.23
CA VAL A 326 15.19 -13.12 11.19
C VAL A 326 15.32 -14.52 10.59
N LYS A 327 14.21 -15.11 10.11
CA LYS A 327 14.19 -16.47 9.57
C LYS A 327 12.94 -16.71 8.74
N ASP A 328 13.02 -17.62 7.78
CA ASP A 328 11.87 -18.15 7.04
C ASP A 328 11.83 -19.67 7.00
N ASN A 329 10.90 -20.16 6.18
CA ASN A 329 10.59 -21.56 6.03
C ASN A 329 10.20 -22.25 7.36
N LEU A 330 9.57 -21.49 8.26
CA LEU A 330 9.09 -21.99 9.55
C LEU A 330 7.74 -22.69 9.37
N SER A 331 7.56 -23.83 10.03
CA SER A 331 6.24 -24.35 10.36
C SER A 331 5.57 -23.48 11.45
N ALA A 332 4.25 -23.58 11.60
CA ALA A 332 3.51 -22.81 12.61
C ALA A 332 4.07 -23.04 14.02
N SER A 333 4.46 -24.27 14.36
CA SER A 333 5.02 -24.62 15.67
C SER A 333 6.43 -24.08 15.90
N GLU A 334 7.15 -23.68 14.84
CA GLU A 334 8.50 -23.12 14.95
C GLU A 334 8.49 -21.60 15.06
N VAL A 335 7.34 -20.94 14.91
CA VAL A 335 7.19 -19.50 15.18
C VAL A 335 7.21 -19.30 16.70
N PRO A 336 8.16 -18.53 17.26
CA PRO A 336 8.20 -18.30 18.71
C PRO A 336 6.94 -17.57 19.20
N SER A 337 6.46 -17.90 20.39
CA SER A 337 5.23 -17.32 20.96
C SER A 337 5.29 -15.81 21.22
N THR A 338 6.49 -15.22 21.23
CA THR A 338 6.68 -13.76 21.31
C THR A 338 6.29 -13.05 20.01
N TYR A 339 6.24 -13.75 18.89
CA TYR A 339 5.81 -13.22 17.60
C TYR A 339 4.29 -13.34 17.44
N PRO A 340 3.67 -12.53 16.55
CA PRO A 340 2.27 -12.71 16.18
C PRO A 340 1.97 -14.14 15.74
N SER A 341 0.84 -14.67 16.20
CA SER A 341 0.51 -16.08 16.05
C SER A 341 0.27 -16.46 14.59
N PRO A 342 0.90 -17.54 14.10
CA PRO A 342 0.68 -18.01 12.74
C PRO A 342 -0.76 -18.49 12.52
N THR A 343 -1.32 -19.23 13.48
CA THR A 343 -2.57 -19.97 13.30
C THR A 343 -3.70 -19.59 14.26
N VAL A 344 -3.40 -18.99 15.42
CA VAL A 344 -4.39 -18.71 16.47
C VAL A 344 -4.77 -17.22 16.46
N GLY A 345 -6.00 -16.93 16.04
CA GLY A 345 -6.58 -15.59 16.09
C GLY A 345 -7.35 -15.32 17.38
N GLY A 346 -7.87 -14.10 17.51
CA GLY A 346 -8.70 -13.66 18.62
C GLY A 346 -10.05 -13.12 18.16
N THR A 347 -10.77 -12.51 19.11
CA THR A 347 -12.05 -11.84 18.86
C THR A 347 -11.85 -10.54 18.07
N ASP A 348 -10.77 -9.80 18.35
CA ASP A 348 -10.45 -8.48 17.79
C ASP A 348 -9.15 -8.46 16.97
N PHE A 349 -8.54 -9.62 16.73
CA PHE A 349 -7.37 -9.76 15.86
C PHE A 349 -7.36 -11.07 15.08
N MET A 350 -6.63 -11.08 13.97
CA MET A 350 -6.47 -12.25 13.11
C MET A 350 -5.13 -12.93 13.36
N SER A 351 -5.08 -14.26 13.19
CA SER A 351 -3.81 -14.94 12.95
C SER A 351 -3.26 -14.59 11.57
N VAL A 352 -2.00 -14.94 11.30
CA VAL A 352 -1.41 -14.77 9.97
C VAL A 352 -2.16 -15.61 8.92
N ASP A 353 -2.58 -16.83 9.25
CA ASP A 353 -3.40 -17.67 8.37
C ASP A 353 -4.76 -17.06 8.07
N GLU A 354 -5.43 -16.50 9.07
CA GLU A 354 -6.70 -15.80 8.88
C GLU A 354 -6.51 -14.57 7.99
N ALA A 355 -5.49 -13.76 8.24
CA ALA A 355 -5.17 -12.60 7.42
C ALA A 355 -4.82 -13.00 5.97
N PHE A 356 -4.06 -14.09 5.80
CA PHE A 356 -3.67 -14.62 4.50
C PHE A 356 -4.86 -15.18 3.72
N SER A 357 -5.78 -15.88 4.39
CA SER A 357 -7.03 -16.37 3.77
C SER A 357 -7.93 -15.24 3.26
N ARG A 358 -7.77 -14.03 3.82
CA ARG A 358 -8.46 -12.80 3.39
C ARG A 358 -7.70 -12.06 2.28
N THR A 359 -6.67 -12.66 1.68
CA THR A 359 -6.08 -12.20 0.41
C THR A 359 -6.74 -12.91 -0.76
N GLY A 360 -6.98 -12.20 -1.87
CA GLY A 360 -7.65 -12.77 -3.03
C GLY A 360 -9.18 -12.83 -2.92
N ILE A 361 -9.77 -12.09 -1.97
CA ILE A 361 -11.22 -12.07 -1.71
C ILE A 361 -11.95 -10.90 -2.39
N ASP A 362 -13.26 -11.00 -2.51
CA ASP A 362 -14.17 -9.96 -2.99
C ASP A 362 -15.55 -10.01 -2.28
N SER A 363 -16.54 -9.28 -2.82
CA SER A 363 -17.92 -9.23 -2.29
C SER A 363 -18.64 -10.58 -2.25
N THR A 364 -18.20 -11.56 -3.05
CA THR A 364 -18.81 -12.89 -3.15
C THR A 364 -18.12 -13.92 -2.27
N SER A 365 -16.99 -13.56 -1.67
CA SER A 365 -16.17 -14.48 -0.88
C SER A 365 -16.82 -14.76 0.48
N VAL A 366 -17.03 -16.04 0.76
CA VAL A 366 -17.57 -16.50 2.06
C VAL A 366 -16.43 -16.58 3.07
N LEU A 367 -16.48 -15.75 4.10
CA LEU A 367 -15.52 -15.76 5.20
C LEU A 367 -15.95 -16.71 6.31
N ALA A 368 -14.99 -17.15 7.13
CA ALA A 368 -15.25 -18.05 8.25
C ALA A 368 -16.32 -17.49 9.21
N SER A 369 -17.12 -18.40 9.80
CA SER A 369 -18.20 -18.05 10.73
C SER A 369 -17.72 -17.12 11.85
N GLY A 370 -18.47 -16.05 12.13
CA GLY A 370 -18.15 -15.07 13.16
C GLY A 370 -17.13 -13.99 12.75
N LYS A 371 -16.62 -14.03 11.50
CA LYS A 371 -15.78 -12.95 10.97
C LYS A 371 -16.64 -11.93 10.19
N PRO A 372 -16.30 -10.62 10.26
CA PRO A 372 -17.03 -9.60 9.51
C PRO A 372 -16.93 -9.85 8.01
N ALA A 373 -18.01 -9.56 7.29
CA ALA A 373 -18.03 -9.63 5.83
C ALA A 373 -16.95 -8.73 5.22
N ALA A 374 -16.39 -9.16 4.09
CA ALA A 374 -15.38 -8.40 3.38
C ALA A 374 -15.94 -7.04 2.93
N ARG A 375 -15.26 -5.96 3.28
CA ARG A 375 -15.57 -4.61 2.82
C ARG A 375 -14.85 -4.30 1.51
N GLN A 376 -15.34 -3.33 0.73
CA GLN A 376 -14.76 -3.03 -0.59
C GLN A 376 -13.28 -2.64 -0.55
N TYR A 377 -12.82 -1.99 0.53
CA TYR A 377 -11.41 -1.67 0.70
C TYR A 377 -10.52 -2.93 0.83
N GLU A 378 -11.11 -4.09 1.16
CA GLU A 378 -10.43 -5.38 1.31
C GLU A 378 -10.39 -6.19 0.01
N TYR A 379 -11.11 -5.78 -1.03
CA TYR A 379 -11.24 -6.57 -2.25
C TYR A 379 -9.92 -6.63 -2.99
N THR A 380 -9.42 -7.85 -3.15
CA THR A 380 -8.11 -8.19 -3.71
C THR A 380 -8.15 -9.43 -4.60
N SER A 381 -9.35 -9.93 -4.94
CA SER A 381 -9.52 -11.04 -5.88
C SER A 381 -9.00 -10.69 -7.27
N LYS A 382 -8.74 -11.73 -8.07
CA LYS A 382 -8.38 -11.56 -9.48
C LYS A 382 -9.44 -10.75 -10.23
N ASN A 383 -10.71 -11.09 -10.07
CA ASN A 383 -11.81 -10.36 -10.72
C ASN A 383 -11.77 -8.87 -10.39
N TYR A 384 -11.58 -8.53 -9.10
CA TYR A 384 -11.51 -7.15 -8.67
C TYR A 384 -10.27 -6.45 -9.25
N LEU A 385 -9.07 -7.03 -9.12
CA LEU A 385 -7.85 -6.43 -9.64
C LEU A 385 -7.88 -6.26 -11.16
N ASP A 386 -8.45 -7.22 -11.89
CA ASP A 386 -8.59 -7.11 -13.35
C ASP A 386 -9.60 -6.03 -13.74
N SER A 387 -10.65 -5.82 -12.94
CA SER A 387 -11.60 -4.72 -13.16
C SER A 387 -10.97 -3.33 -13.03
N LEU A 388 -9.80 -3.21 -12.40
CA LEU A 388 -9.02 -1.96 -12.38
C LEU A 388 -8.45 -1.59 -13.76
N THR A 389 -8.44 -2.51 -14.72
CA THR A 389 -8.17 -2.16 -16.14
C THR A 389 -9.40 -1.58 -16.85
N GLY A 390 -10.60 -1.74 -16.26
CA GLY A 390 -11.87 -1.21 -16.78
C GLY A 390 -12.54 -0.25 -15.80
N THR A 391 -13.81 -0.52 -15.48
CA THR A 391 -14.73 0.39 -14.76
C THR A 391 -14.25 0.78 -13.36
N GLU A 392 -13.74 -0.15 -12.55
CA GLU A 392 -13.19 0.21 -11.23
C GLU A 392 -11.94 1.09 -11.37
N GLY A 393 -11.18 0.88 -12.44
CA GLY A 393 -10.02 1.69 -12.79
C GLY A 393 -10.34 3.13 -13.15
N GLU A 394 -11.55 3.44 -13.59
CA GLU A 394 -11.98 4.82 -13.88
C GLU A 394 -12.11 5.65 -12.60
N LYS A 395 -12.35 5.00 -11.46
CA LYS A 395 -12.37 5.65 -10.14
C LYS A 395 -10.97 6.08 -9.71
N LEU A 396 -9.93 5.41 -10.19
CA LEU A 396 -8.52 5.70 -9.95
C LEU A 396 -8.03 6.86 -10.84
N ALA A 397 -8.67 8.02 -10.70
CA ALA A 397 -8.41 9.21 -11.49
C ALA A 397 -8.62 10.47 -10.65
N PHE A 398 -7.89 11.53 -11.01
CA PHE A 398 -8.12 12.85 -10.43
C PHE A 398 -9.54 13.34 -10.73
N LYS A 399 -10.17 13.94 -9.74
CA LYS A 399 -11.53 14.46 -9.84
C LYS A 399 -11.49 15.85 -10.45
N THR A 400 -12.38 16.10 -11.40
CA THR A 400 -12.48 17.37 -12.12
C THR A 400 -13.68 18.18 -11.61
N GLY A 401 -13.65 19.50 -11.83
CA GLY A 401 -14.77 20.38 -11.44
C GLY A 401 -14.91 20.60 -9.93
N ILE A 402 -13.85 20.33 -9.16
CA ILE A 402 -13.81 20.52 -7.70
C ILE A 402 -13.73 21.99 -7.34
#